data_AF-A0A4V2F4Y9-F1
#
_entry.id   AF-A0A4V2F4Y9-F1
#
_cell.length_a   1.000
_cell.length_b   1.000
_cell.length_c   1.000
_cell.angle_alpha   90.00
_cell.angle_beta   90.00
_cell.angle_gamma   90.00
#
_symmetry.space_group_name_H-M   'P 1'
#
loop_
_entity.id
_entity.type
_entity.pdbx_description
1 polymer ?
#
loop_
_entity_poly.entity_id
_entity_poly.type
_entity_poly.pdbx_seq_one_letter_code
_entity_poly.pdbx_strand_id
1 'polypeptide(L)'
;MGRRAQPQIKERLLDLCTEHVLEHGLPDRLEPLVAATGTSARMLLYHFGTRDALLRAVLQRARERQLEAWGGLLRAREGEAYPVTLARAWAAISGPDGERYLRLFGQWRDTSPQLRGADFARRATTDWLGPLADGLGADAGPELATLVLAVVRGLLLDLDATGDAARVDGAFAELLARL
;
A
#
# COMPACT_ATOMS: atom_id res chain seq x y z
N MET A 1 20.13 -21.67 -26.64
CA MET A 1 20.81 -20.51 -26.02
C MET A 1 19.76 -19.66 -25.30
N GLY A 2 19.62 -19.83 -23.98
CA GLY A 2 18.62 -19.10 -23.20
C GLY A 2 19.06 -17.66 -22.97
N ARG A 3 18.40 -16.70 -23.60
CA ARG A 3 18.65 -15.27 -23.39
C ARG A 3 18.25 -14.93 -21.95
N ARG A 4 19.25 -14.76 -21.06
CA ARG A 4 19.05 -14.39 -19.64
C ARG A 4 17.96 -13.33 -19.52
N ALA A 5 17.00 -13.56 -18.62
CA ALA A 5 15.97 -12.56 -18.29
C ALA A 5 16.65 -11.22 -18.05
N GLN A 6 16.35 -10.22 -18.88
CA GLN A 6 16.93 -8.90 -18.78
C GLN A 6 16.27 -8.21 -17.59
N PRO A 7 16.98 -7.98 -16.47
CA PRO A 7 16.37 -7.46 -15.25
C PRO A 7 15.65 -6.14 -15.49
N GLN A 8 16.23 -5.29 -16.34
CA GLN A 8 15.69 -3.96 -16.67
C GLN A 8 14.34 -4.05 -17.41
N ILE A 9 14.15 -5.06 -18.26
CA ILE A 9 12.86 -5.27 -18.94
C ILE A 9 11.82 -5.75 -17.94
N LYS A 10 12.18 -6.72 -17.09
CA LYS A 10 11.26 -7.25 -16.07
C LYS A 10 10.78 -6.13 -15.13
N GLU A 11 11.69 -5.29 -14.66
CA GLU A 11 11.36 -4.16 -13.79
C GLU A 11 10.42 -3.17 -14.48
N ARG A 12 10.74 -2.76 -15.72
CA ARG A 12 9.87 -1.86 -16.48
C ARG A 12 8.47 -2.43 -16.70
N LEU A 13 8.35 -3.72 -17.01
CA LEU A 13 7.05 -4.37 -17.19
C LEU A 13 6.27 -4.41 -15.88
N LEU A 14 6.96 -4.70 -14.77
CA LEU A 14 6.36 -4.71 -13.44
C LEU A 14 5.83 -3.32 -13.06
N ASP A 15 6.60 -2.27 -13.34
CA ASP A 15 6.19 -0.89 -13.07
C ASP A 15 4.95 -0.49 -13.89
N LEU A 16 4.93 -0.79 -15.18
CA LEU A 16 3.76 -0.52 -16.05
C LEU A 16 2.52 -1.30 -15.61
N CYS A 17 2.67 -2.57 -15.24
CA CYS A 17 1.58 -3.36 -14.70
C CYS A 17 1.07 -2.77 -13.37
N THR A 18 1.99 -2.29 -12.53
CA THR A 18 1.66 -1.70 -11.23
C THR A 18 0.86 -0.41 -11.39
N GLU A 19 1.25 0.48 -12.31
CA GLU A 19 0.47 1.68 -12.57
C GLU A 19 -0.93 1.36 -13.08
N HIS A 20 -1.03 0.44 -14.04
CA HIS A 20 -2.33 0.04 -14.56
C HIS A 20 -3.24 -0.51 -13.47
N VAL A 21 -2.72 -1.36 -12.57
CA VAL A 21 -3.49 -1.96 -11.48
C VAL A 21 -3.87 -0.94 -10.40
N LEU A 22 -3.00 0.03 -10.10
CA LEU A 22 -3.36 1.12 -9.19
C LEU A 22 -4.51 1.97 -9.74
N GLU A 23 -4.47 2.28 -11.03
CA GLU A 23 -5.47 3.11 -11.69
C GLU A 23 -6.80 2.37 -11.91
N HIS A 24 -6.76 1.09 -12.32
CA HIS A 24 -7.94 0.35 -12.79
C HIS A 24 -8.39 -0.80 -11.87
N GLY A 25 -7.63 -1.14 -10.84
CA GLY A 25 -7.88 -2.31 -9.99
C GLY A 25 -7.28 -3.61 -10.54
N LEU A 26 -7.53 -4.73 -9.84
CA LEU A 26 -6.99 -6.03 -10.23
C LEU A 26 -7.77 -6.63 -11.41
N PRO A 27 -7.11 -6.96 -12.54
CA PRO A 27 -7.80 -7.53 -13.69
C PRO A 27 -7.97 -9.04 -13.54
N ASP A 28 -9.13 -9.57 -13.95
CA ASP A 28 -9.42 -11.01 -13.97
C ASP A 28 -8.60 -11.78 -15.02
N ARG A 29 -8.17 -11.09 -16.09
CA ARG A 29 -7.41 -11.69 -17.19
C ARG A 29 -6.14 -10.89 -17.50
N LEU A 30 -5.28 -11.42 -18.36
CA LEU A 30 -3.99 -10.78 -18.70
C LEU A 30 -4.12 -9.69 -19.76
N GLU A 31 -5.18 -9.70 -20.55
CA GLU A 31 -5.40 -8.80 -21.68
C GLU A 31 -5.26 -7.31 -21.31
N PRO A 32 -5.79 -6.81 -20.17
CA PRO A 32 -5.55 -5.42 -19.74
C PRO A 32 -4.07 -5.09 -19.48
N LEU A 33 -3.32 -6.02 -18.88
CA LEU A 33 -1.88 -5.84 -18.62
C LEU A 33 -1.04 -5.94 -19.89
N VAL A 34 -1.45 -6.77 -20.84
CA VAL A 34 -0.86 -6.83 -22.19
C VAL A 34 -1.01 -5.48 -22.88
N ALA A 35 -2.21 -4.90 -22.86
CA ALA A 35 -2.47 -3.59 -23.43
C ALA A 35 -1.63 -2.49 -22.74
N ALA A 36 -1.61 -2.48 -21.40
CA ALA A 36 -0.86 -1.49 -20.62
C ALA A 36 0.66 -1.56 -20.83
N THR A 37 1.21 -2.75 -21.02
CA THR A 37 2.65 -2.93 -21.24
C THR A 37 3.08 -2.81 -22.70
N GLY A 38 2.14 -2.89 -23.64
CA GLY A 38 2.44 -2.99 -25.08
C GLY A 38 3.17 -4.29 -25.45
N THR A 39 3.05 -5.35 -24.64
CA THR A 39 3.72 -6.64 -24.86
C THR A 39 2.73 -7.80 -25.00
N SER A 40 3.20 -8.97 -25.39
CA SER A 40 2.33 -10.16 -25.46
C SER A 40 2.18 -10.86 -24.10
N ALA A 41 1.07 -11.57 -23.90
CA ALA A 41 0.88 -12.42 -22.71
C ALA A 41 2.03 -13.43 -22.53
N ARG A 42 2.56 -13.97 -23.64
CA ARG A 42 3.73 -14.85 -23.62
C ARG A 42 4.97 -14.17 -23.03
N MET A 43 5.20 -12.90 -23.34
CA MET A 43 6.34 -12.13 -22.79
C MET A 43 6.17 -11.85 -21.29
N LEU A 44 4.97 -11.50 -20.84
CA LEU A 44 4.68 -11.36 -19.40
C LEU A 44 4.92 -12.68 -18.67
N LEU A 45 4.33 -13.77 -19.16
CA LEU A 45 4.49 -15.10 -18.54
C LEU A 45 5.93 -15.61 -18.60
N TYR A 46 6.71 -15.23 -19.63
CA TYR A 46 8.14 -15.52 -19.68
C TYR A 46 8.91 -14.91 -18.49
N HIS A 47 8.58 -13.67 -18.10
CA HIS A 47 9.27 -12.98 -17.01
C HIS A 47 8.74 -13.30 -15.60
N PHE A 48 7.44 -13.61 -15.49
CA PHE A 48 6.75 -13.76 -14.21
C PHE A 48 6.23 -15.17 -13.94
N GLY A 49 6.31 -16.08 -14.90
CA GLY A 49 5.90 -17.48 -14.78
C GLY A 49 4.40 -17.68 -15.01
N THR A 50 3.58 -17.29 -14.04
CA THR A 50 2.11 -17.43 -14.09
C THR A 50 1.42 -16.08 -13.90
N ARG A 51 0.13 -16.00 -14.29
CA ARG A 51 -0.69 -14.81 -14.00
C ARG A 51 -0.68 -14.49 -12.51
N ASP A 52 -0.88 -15.49 -11.67
CA ASP A 52 -0.92 -15.30 -10.22
C ASP A 52 0.42 -14.85 -9.65
N ALA A 53 1.54 -15.34 -10.21
CA ALA A 53 2.87 -14.88 -9.83
C ALA A 53 3.12 -13.43 -10.29
N LEU A 54 2.65 -13.03 -11.48
CA LEU A 54 2.66 -11.64 -11.92
C LEU A 54 1.83 -10.75 -10.98
N LEU A 55 0.59 -11.13 -10.66
CA LEU A 55 -0.27 -10.33 -9.79
C LEU A 55 0.31 -10.20 -8.38
N ARG A 56 0.90 -11.26 -7.82
CA ARG A 56 1.64 -11.17 -6.55
C ARG A 56 2.83 -10.21 -6.64
N ALA A 57 3.59 -10.24 -7.73
CA ALA A 57 4.70 -9.31 -7.93
C ALA A 57 4.21 -7.85 -8.03
N VAL A 58 3.11 -7.61 -8.75
CA VAL A 58 2.47 -6.30 -8.87
C VAL A 58 1.99 -5.79 -7.51
N LEU A 59 1.31 -6.61 -6.72
CA LEU A 59 0.84 -6.24 -5.38
C LEU A 59 2.01 -5.94 -4.44
N GLN A 60 3.10 -6.71 -4.53
CA GLN A 60 4.32 -6.47 -3.77
C GLN A 60 4.96 -5.12 -4.17
N ARG A 61 5.08 -4.83 -5.48
CA ARG A 61 5.58 -3.54 -5.98
C ARG A 61 4.69 -2.37 -5.57
N ALA A 62 3.38 -2.52 -5.64
CA ALA A 62 2.42 -1.52 -5.18
C ALA A 62 2.62 -1.25 -3.68
N ARG A 63 2.83 -2.31 -2.87
CA ARG A 63 3.07 -2.17 -1.44
C ARG A 63 4.40 -1.48 -1.13
N GLU A 64 5.46 -1.82 -1.85
CA GLU A 64 6.77 -1.16 -1.72
C GLU A 64 6.66 0.35 -1.98
N ARG A 65 6.00 0.74 -3.09
CA ARG A 65 5.77 2.16 -3.43
C ARG A 65 4.92 2.88 -2.39
N GLN A 66 3.88 2.23 -1.89
CA GLN A 66 3.04 2.77 -0.83
C GLN A 66 3.85 3.01 0.45
N LEU A 67 4.69 2.05 0.83
CA LEU A 67 5.54 2.17 2.02
C LEU A 67 6.57 3.28 1.89
N GLU A 68 7.16 3.44 0.71
CA GLU A 68 8.09 4.53 0.44
C GLU A 68 7.38 5.90 0.51
N ALA A 69 6.25 6.04 -0.17
CA ALA A 69 5.48 7.28 -0.17
C ALA A 69 4.97 7.65 1.23
N TRP A 70 4.38 6.69 1.94
CA TRP A 70 3.77 6.95 3.25
C TRP A 70 4.79 6.97 4.38
N GLY A 71 5.87 6.20 4.28
CA GLY A 71 7.01 6.29 5.20
C GLY A 71 7.64 7.68 5.20
N GLY A 72 7.73 8.33 4.03
CA GLY A 72 8.14 9.74 3.93
C GLY A 72 7.21 10.71 4.65
N LEU A 73 5.90 10.44 4.64
CA LEU A 73 4.88 11.27 5.30
C LEU A 73 4.89 11.10 6.83
N LEU A 74 5.13 9.88 7.31
CA LEU A 74 5.13 9.51 8.74
C LEU A 74 6.45 9.85 9.44
N ARG A 75 7.49 10.23 8.71
CA ARG A 75 8.79 10.60 9.27
C ARG A 75 8.67 11.88 10.08
N ALA A 76 9.09 11.82 11.34
CA ALA A 76 9.17 13.00 12.20
C ALA A 76 10.05 14.10 11.58
N ARG A 77 9.63 15.34 11.77
CA ARG A 77 10.34 16.53 11.30
C ARG A 77 10.92 17.29 12.48
N GLU A 78 12.14 17.78 12.31
CA GLU A 78 12.82 18.56 13.34
C GLU A 78 11.99 19.81 13.69
N GLY A 79 11.75 20.03 15.00
CA GLY A 79 10.97 21.15 15.50
C GLY A 79 9.44 21.05 15.32
N GLU A 80 8.92 19.92 14.82
CA GLU A 80 7.48 19.67 14.66
C GLU A 80 6.99 18.65 15.68
N ALA A 81 5.91 18.96 16.40
CA ALA A 81 5.26 17.99 17.26
C ALA A 81 4.66 16.85 16.42
N TYR A 82 4.87 15.59 16.84
CA TYR A 82 4.47 14.43 16.03
C TYR A 82 2.98 14.37 15.67
N PRO A 83 2.02 14.82 16.50
CA PRO A 83 0.61 14.92 16.09
C PRO A 83 0.40 15.78 14.83
N VAL A 84 1.23 16.80 14.59
CA VAL A 84 1.18 17.63 13.37
C VAL A 84 1.69 16.85 12.15
N THR A 85 2.75 16.05 12.33
CA THR A 85 3.21 15.11 11.29
C THR A 85 2.11 14.12 10.93
N LEU A 86 1.45 13.52 11.93
CA LEU A 86 0.35 12.58 11.74
C LEU A 86 -0.86 13.20 11.05
N ALA A 87 -1.26 14.43 11.40
CA ALA A 87 -2.34 15.17 10.75
C ALA A 87 -2.10 15.33 9.23
N ARG A 88 -0.88 15.75 8.86
CA ARG A 88 -0.49 15.89 7.45
C ARG A 88 -0.43 14.55 6.73
N ALA A 89 0.13 13.53 7.38
CA ALA A 89 0.22 12.19 6.81
C ALA A 89 -1.19 11.63 6.53
N TRP A 90 -2.11 11.79 7.48
CA TRP A 90 -3.50 11.40 7.33
C TRP A 90 -4.15 12.06 6.12
N ALA A 91 -4.10 13.40 6.00
CA ALA A 91 -4.71 14.10 4.88
C ALA A 91 -4.22 13.61 3.50
N ALA A 92 -2.94 13.22 3.39
CA ALA A 92 -2.39 12.65 2.16
C ALA A 92 -2.79 11.19 1.94
N ILE A 93 -2.86 10.39 3.01
CA ILE A 93 -3.19 8.95 2.97
C ILE A 93 -4.69 8.69 2.78
N SER A 94 -5.56 9.52 3.37
CA SER A 94 -7.02 9.45 3.21
C SER A 94 -7.52 10.20 1.97
N GLY A 95 -6.66 10.99 1.34
CA GLY A 95 -6.97 11.75 0.13
C GLY A 95 -6.93 10.92 -1.17
N PRO A 96 -7.11 11.59 -2.34
CA PRO A 96 -7.22 10.92 -3.65
C PRO A 96 -6.03 10.02 -4.00
N ASP A 97 -4.82 10.41 -3.58
CA ASP A 97 -3.60 9.63 -3.84
C ASP A 97 -3.56 8.32 -3.04
N GLY A 98 -4.18 8.28 -1.87
CA GLY A 98 -4.29 7.08 -1.08
C GLY A 98 -5.43 6.15 -1.50
N GLU A 99 -6.51 6.72 -2.04
CA GLU A 99 -7.71 5.99 -2.48
C GLU A 99 -7.38 4.84 -3.43
N ARG A 100 -6.49 5.06 -4.40
CA ARG A 100 -6.07 4.00 -5.34
C ARG A 100 -5.43 2.79 -4.66
N TYR A 101 -4.67 3.02 -3.58
CA TYR A 101 -4.07 1.95 -2.79
C TYR A 101 -5.11 1.27 -1.89
N LEU A 102 -5.99 2.04 -1.25
CA LEU A 102 -7.07 1.51 -0.43
C LEU A 102 -7.96 0.57 -1.24
N ARG A 103 -8.42 1.03 -2.40
CA ARG A 103 -9.20 0.22 -3.36
C ARG A 103 -8.48 -1.05 -3.78
N LEU A 104 -7.20 -0.94 -4.18
CA LEU A 104 -6.41 -2.10 -4.61
C LEU A 104 -6.29 -3.16 -3.50
N PHE A 105 -5.92 -2.74 -2.29
CA PHE A 105 -5.74 -3.68 -1.17
C PHE A 105 -7.07 -4.16 -0.57
N GLY A 106 -8.14 -3.37 -0.70
CA GLY A 106 -9.53 -3.78 -0.45
C GLY A 106 -9.94 -4.92 -1.37
N GLN A 107 -9.90 -4.70 -2.68
CA GLN A 107 -10.20 -5.73 -3.69
C GLN A 107 -9.35 -6.98 -3.49
N TRP A 108 -8.05 -6.82 -3.24
CA TRP A 108 -7.14 -7.96 -3.03
C TRP A 108 -7.54 -8.80 -1.80
N ARG A 109 -7.96 -8.14 -0.71
CA ARG A 109 -8.50 -8.87 0.45
C ARG A 109 -9.72 -9.68 0.03
N ASP A 110 -10.69 -9.08 -0.64
CA ASP A 110 -11.97 -9.77 -0.86
C ASP A 110 -11.89 -10.88 -1.92
N THR A 111 -11.05 -10.70 -2.94
CA THR A 111 -11.08 -11.55 -4.15
C THR A 111 -10.00 -12.65 -4.18
N SER A 112 -8.96 -12.55 -3.35
CA SER A 112 -7.76 -13.37 -3.52
C SER A 112 -7.24 -14.07 -2.26
N PRO A 113 -8.06 -14.85 -1.50
CA PRO A 113 -7.59 -15.62 -0.35
C PRO A 113 -6.36 -16.49 -0.65
N GLN A 114 -6.36 -17.15 -1.80
CA GLN A 114 -5.28 -18.03 -2.30
C GLN A 114 -3.98 -17.31 -2.66
N LEU A 115 -4.01 -15.99 -2.86
CA LEU A 115 -2.81 -15.18 -3.11
C LEU A 115 -2.23 -14.59 -1.81
N ARG A 116 -2.92 -14.76 -0.67
CA ARG A 116 -2.42 -14.37 0.65
C ARG A 116 -1.44 -15.43 1.15
N GLY A 117 -0.16 -15.30 0.79
CA GLY A 117 0.88 -15.92 1.60
C GLY A 117 0.79 -15.33 3.01
N ALA A 118 0.71 -16.17 4.06
CA ALA A 118 0.59 -15.72 5.46
C ALA A 118 1.63 -14.64 5.82
N ASP A 119 2.81 -14.78 5.23
CA ASP A 119 3.94 -13.89 5.32
C ASP A 119 3.70 -12.47 4.77
N PHE A 120 3.01 -12.35 3.64
CA PHE A 120 2.68 -11.05 3.05
C PHE A 120 1.62 -10.33 3.89
N ALA A 121 0.57 -11.04 4.30
CA ALA A 121 -0.48 -10.47 5.15
C ALA A 121 0.08 -9.95 6.47
N ARG A 122 0.99 -10.70 7.12
CA ARG A 122 1.68 -10.27 8.32
C ARG A 122 2.51 -9.01 8.08
N ARG A 123 3.35 -9.00 7.03
CA ARG A 123 4.20 -7.85 6.69
C ARG A 123 3.39 -6.59 6.40
N ALA A 124 2.34 -6.71 5.57
CA ALA A 124 1.41 -5.62 5.28
C ALA A 124 0.66 -5.09 6.52
N THR A 125 0.61 -5.89 7.59
CA THR A 125 0.00 -5.50 8.87
C THR A 125 1.03 -4.89 9.85
N THR A 126 2.34 -4.99 9.64
CA THR A 126 3.32 -4.50 10.64
C THR A 126 4.32 -3.50 10.09
N ASP A 127 4.35 -3.28 8.78
CA ASP A 127 5.35 -2.47 8.09
C ASP A 127 5.36 -0.97 8.42
N TRP A 128 4.31 -0.41 9.03
CA TRP A 128 4.34 0.97 9.54
C TRP A 128 4.64 1.08 11.04
N LEU A 129 4.77 -0.05 11.76
CA LEU A 129 5.08 0.01 13.18
C LEU A 129 6.42 0.71 13.44
N GLY A 130 7.44 0.43 12.62
CA GLY A 130 8.74 1.09 12.73
C GLY A 130 8.65 2.60 12.57
N PRO A 131 8.18 3.12 11.40
CA PRO A 131 8.02 4.56 11.18
C PRO A 131 7.17 5.27 12.25
N LEU A 132 6.10 4.64 12.74
CA LEU A 132 5.26 5.21 13.80
C LEU A 132 5.98 5.22 15.15
N ALA A 133 6.67 4.15 15.52
CA ALA A 133 7.44 4.08 16.76
C ALA A 133 8.58 5.11 16.76
N ASP A 134 9.29 5.24 15.63
CA ASP A 134 10.36 6.24 15.48
C ASP A 134 9.83 7.67 15.67
N GLY A 135 8.64 7.95 15.14
CA GLY A 135 8.04 9.27 15.23
C GLY A 135 7.39 9.60 16.58
N LEU A 136 6.77 8.62 17.23
CA LEU A 136 6.22 8.76 18.58
C LEU A 136 7.32 8.92 19.64
N GLY A 137 8.54 8.46 19.35
CA GLY A 137 9.69 8.55 20.23
C GLY A 137 9.80 7.37 21.19
N ALA A 138 11.00 7.19 21.76
CA ALA A 138 11.34 6.02 22.58
C ALA A 138 10.50 5.91 23.86
N ASP A 139 10.03 7.03 24.41
CA ASP A 139 9.26 7.08 25.66
C ASP A 139 7.80 6.63 25.50
N ALA A 140 7.27 6.60 24.26
CA ALA A 140 5.89 6.23 23.98
C ALA A 140 5.60 4.72 24.14
N GLY A 141 6.62 3.88 24.06
CA GLY A 141 6.50 2.43 24.10
C GLY A 141 5.88 1.80 22.83
N PRO A 142 6.12 0.49 22.58
CA PRO A 142 5.62 -0.21 21.39
C PRO A 142 4.09 -0.34 21.33
N GLU A 143 3.41 -0.26 22.48
CA GLU A 143 1.95 -0.34 22.58
C GLU A 143 1.28 0.87 21.94
N LEU A 144 1.83 2.08 22.12
CA LEU A 144 1.25 3.29 21.53
C LEU A 144 1.37 3.28 20.00
N ALA A 145 2.51 2.85 19.46
CA ALA A 145 2.68 2.69 18.02
C ALA A 145 1.68 1.66 17.44
N THR A 146 1.44 0.58 18.18
CA THR A 146 0.44 -0.44 17.81
C THR A 146 -0.97 0.15 17.83
N LEU A 147 -1.32 0.93 18.85
CA LEU A 147 -2.62 1.59 18.97
C LEU A 147 -2.86 2.57 17.83
N VAL A 148 -1.91 3.48 17.58
CA VAL A 148 -1.99 4.47 16.48
C VAL A 148 -2.16 3.75 15.15
N LEU A 149 -1.37 2.71 14.90
CA LEU A 149 -1.48 1.93 13.67
C LEU A 149 -2.85 1.24 13.53
N ALA A 150 -3.37 0.66 14.61
CA ALA A 150 -4.67 0.00 14.61
C ALA A 150 -5.80 0.99 14.31
N VAL A 151 -5.77 2.17 14.94
CA VAL A 151 -6.75 3.24 14.69
C VAL A 151 -6.66 3.72 13.25
N VAL A 152 -5.47 4.09 12.75
CA VAL A 152 -5.30 4.56 11.37
C VAL A 152 -5.83 3.54 10.36
N ARG A 153 -5.51 2.26 10.51
CA ARG A 153 -6.01 1.23 9.59
C ARG A 153 -7.52 1.00 9.70
N GLY A 154 -8.06 1.03 10.91
CA GLY A 154 -9.50 0.94 11.14
C GLY A 154 -10.25 2.09 10.47
N LEU A 155 -9.72 3.30 10.59
CA LEU A 155 -10.28 4.51 9.98
C LEU A 155 -10.19 4.48 8.44
N LEU A 156 -9.09 4.01 7.86
CA LEU A 156 -8.99 3.85 6.40
C LEU A 156 -9.95 2.77 5.86
N LEU A 157 -10.16 1.69 6.62
CA LEU A 157 -11.16 0.67 6.31
C LEU A 157 -12.58 1.22 6.37
N ASP A 158 -12.87 2.01 7.39
CA ASP A 158 -14.14 2.65 7.59
C ASP A 158 -14.46 3.64 6.46
N LEU A 159 -13.46 4.46 6.09
CA LEU A 159 -13.57 5.39 4.97
C LEU A 159 -13.86 4.67 3.64
N ASP A 160 -13.13 3.59 3.35
CA ASP A 160 -13.31 2.78 2.15
C ASP A 160 -14.71 2.14 2.09
N ALA A 161 -15.23 1.69 3.23
CA ALA A 161 -16.54 1.04 3.31
C ALA A 161 -17.74 2.01 3.32
N THR A 162 -17.58 3.21 3.90
CA THR A 162 -18.70 4.12 4.17
C THR A 162 -18.68 5.42 3.36
N GLY A 163 -17.50 5.85 2.89
CA GLY A 163 -17.30 7.16 2.27
C GLY A 163 -17.48 8.36 3.22
N ASP A 164 -17.65 8.14 4.53
CA ASP A 164 -17.92 9.19 5.51
C ASP A 164 -16.64 9.85 6.01
N ALA A 165 -16.04 10.68 5.14
CA ALA A 165 -14.80 11.38 5.43
C ALA A 165 -14.89 12.25 6.69
N ALA A 166 -16.00 12.98 6.88
CA ALA A 166 -16.16 13.88 8.02
C ALA A 166 -16.10 13.14 9.37
N ARG A 167 -16.75 11.97 9.47
CA ARG A 167 -16.72 11.16 10.70
C ARG A 167 -15.35 10.55 10.95
N VAL A 168 -14.70 10.04 9.91
CA VAL A 168 -13.37 9.41 10.02
C VAL A 168 -12.30 10.45 10.36
N ASP A 169 -12.35 11.63 9.73
CA ASP A 169 -11.45 12.76 10.02
C ASP A 169 -11.64 13.26 11.46
N GLY A 170 -12.89 13.35 11.94
CA GLY A 170 -13.18 13.70 13.32
C GLY A 170 -12.61 12.69 14.32
N ALA A 171 -12.76 11.39 14.04
CA ALA A 171 -12.18 10.34 14.89
C ALA A 171 -10.64 10.37 14.89
N PHE A 172 -10.02 10.68 13.75
CA PHE A 172 -8.57 10.84 13.68
C PHE A 172 -8.09 12.07 14.47
N ALA A 173 -8.77 13.21 14.36
CA ALA A 173 -8.46 14.40 15.15
C ALA A 173 -8.55 14.14 16.67
N GLU A 174 -9.52 13.33 17.08
CA GLU A 174 -9.73 12.92 18.47
C GLU A 174 -8.63 11.96 18.98
N LEU A 175 -8.00 11.16 18.09
CA LEU A 175 -6.75 10.45 18.41
C LEU A 175 -5.60 11.45 18.62
N LEU A 176 -5.43 12.42 17.71
CA LEU A 176 -4.34 13.39 17.79
C LEU A 176 -4.40 14.24 19.05
N ALA A 177 -5.59 14.60 19.54
CA ALA A 177 -5.77 15.36 20.77
C ALA A 177 -5.33 14.60 22.05
N ARG A 178 -5.11 13.28 21.96
CA ARG A 178 -4.68 12.41 23.07
C ARG A 178 -3.20 12.01 22.99
N LEU A 179 -2.50 12.39 21.92
CA LEU A 179 -1.07 12.17 21.71
C LEU A 179 -0.27 13.39 22.17
#